data_AF-E3S6L7-F1
#
_entry.id   AF-E3S6L7-F1
#
_cell.length_a   1.000
_cell.length_b   1.000
_cell.length_c   1.000
_cell.angle_alpha   90.00
_cell.angle_beta   90.00
_cell.angle_gamma   90.00
#
_symmetry.space_group_name_H-M   'P 1'
#
loop_
_entity.id
_entity.type
_entity.pdbx_description
1 polymer ?
#
loop_
_entity_poly.entity_id
_entity_poly.type
_entity_poly.pdbx_seq_one_letter_code
_entity_poly.pdbx_strand_id
1 'polypeptide(L)'
;MGVVNPPADPASVVQALVCTLLGVFDATRDLYHTLTTKEQRIYEENLRAKGYPVSRRAEYVNDERLGSDEAFVTDKAAVTRQFDIGYQALGAEFAMGDVTVHAALQAQIITLQNVLVTTFLYGPTSNDPVAHQLANMNAASRVAAATAIEILATYQERLLDERPPTPRSLHSFTARSSPSHAPSHAPSHAPSHHSSYAPSHAPSHTPSRATSRVRSRAQSQSQAPSRALLPPPSGAGSSTSTALMKYQEPSSRNTHLRSSSPVNTTVLEWRSNLQPENTYTDNSSMSGRSSYATEPAANKLYCAYAYDLQRNPTQPLSNNILSERDPYCPHCQGGLHLSPGKAWEICKWAGDTERTFQVQNRFVVKCHRDGPDGQYCCVICSKYADSDTICGDVKALIKHLSDDHEVRELKHEEDIVEVIEKLDNRRDSGIGRHGSMRGSRSRRSASVASGRRRRSLGGSYEREIDVFDMRSSRR
;
A
#
# COMPACT_ATOMS: atom_id res chain seq x y z
N MET A 1 -13.28 3.85 -3.27
CA MET A 1 -13.44 3.54 -4.72
C MET A 1 -12.33 2.56 -5.10
N GLY A 2 -12.53 1.26 -4.82
CA GLY A 2 -11.60 0.23 -5.28
C GLY A 2 -11.61 0.22 -6.80
N VAL A 3 -10.46 0.47 -7.43
CA VAL A 3 -10.31 0.34 -8.87
C VAL A 3 -10.40 -1.15 -9.18
N VAL A 4 -11.60 -1.62 -9.50
CA VAL A 4 -11.82 -2.94 -10.06
C VAL A 4 -11.02 -2.98 -11.36
N ASN A 5 -9.90 -3.69 -11.38
CA ASN A 5 -9.15 -3.92 -12.60
C ASN A 5 -10.08 -4.70 -13.54
N PRO A 6 -10.47 -4.14 -14.70
CA PRO A 6 -11.29 -4.88 -15.65
C PRO A 6 -10.53 -6.16 -16.06
N PRO A 7 -11.25 -7.28 -16.29
CA PRO A 7 -10.62 -8.50 -16.78
C PRO A 7 -9.83 -8.15 -18.05
N ALA A 8 -8.52 -8.40 -18.01
CA ALA A 8 -7.64 -8.07 -19.12
C ALA A 8 -8.13 -8.82 -20.36
N ASP A 9 -8.61 -8.07 -21.35
CA ASP A 9 -8.87 -8.60 -22.68
C ASP A 9 -7.56 -9.27 -23.15
N PRO A 10 -7.56 -10.56 -23.56
CA PRO A 10 -6.35 -11.22 -24.05
C PRO A 10 -5.69 -10.48 -25.22
N ALA A 11 -6.39 -9.52 -25.86
CA ALA A 11 -5.83 -8.64 -26.86
C ALA A 11 -4.84 -7.59 -26.30
N SER A 12 -4.97 -7.14 -25.04
CA SER A 12 -4.19 -6.02 -24.46
C SER A 12 -2.82 -6.45 -23.92
N VAL A 13 -1.95 -6.97 -24.78
CA VAL A 13 -0.67 -7.58 -24.38
C VAL A 13 0.30 -6.58 -23.73
N VAL A 14 0.43 -5.34 -24.23
CA VAL A 14 1.29 -4.33 -23.59
C VAL A 14 0.77 -3.96 -22.21
N GLN A 15 -0.55 -3.82 -22.06
CA GLN A 15 -1.14 -3.56 -20.74
C GLN A 15 -0.80 -4.68 -19.75
N ALA A 16 -0.92 -5.95 -20.16
CA ALA A 16 -0.57 -7.09 -19.32
C ALA A 16 0.92 -7.11 -18.94
N LEU A 17 1.82 -6.80 -19.89
CA LEU A 17 3.25 -6.69 -19.62
C LEU A 17 3.57 -5.53 -18.66
N VAL A 18 2.96 -4.36 -18.84
CA VAL A 18 3.10 -3.24 -17.91
C VAL A 18 2.60 -3.63 -16.52
N CYS A 19 1.42 -4.22 -16.38
CA CYS A 19 0.92 -4.71 -15.09
C CYS A 19 1.88 -5.71 -14.43
N THR A 20 2.48 -6.62 -15.23
CA THR A 20 3.48 -7.56 -14.74
C THR A 20 4.73 -6.84 -14.22
N LEU A 21 5.24 -5.86 -14.97
CA LEU A 21 6.38 -5.04 -14.56
C LEU A 21 6.08 -4.26 -13.26
N LEU A 22 4.87 -3.70 -13.11
CA LEU A 22 4.41 -3.04 -11.89
C LEU A 22 4.43 -4.00 -10.69
N GLY A 23 4.02 -5.26 -10.88
CA GLY A 23 4.14 -6.29 -9.84
C GLY A 23 5.59 -6.63 -9.48
N VAL A 24 6.51 -6.60 -10.45
CA VAL A 24 7.95 -6.77 -10.19
C VAL A 24 8.52 -5.60 -9.39
N PHE A 25 8.07 -4.36 -9.61
CA PHE A 25 8.44 -3.21 -8.77
C PHE A 25 7.97 -3.41 -7.32
N ASP A 26 6.74 -3.88 -7.09
CA ASP A 26 6.23 -4.16 -5.75
C ASP A 26 7.07 -5.25 -5.05
N ALA A 27 7.37 -6.35 -5.75
CA ALA A 27 8.23 -7.40 -5.21
C ALA A 27 9.67 -6.91 -4.92
N THR A 28 10.18 -6.00 -5.75
CA THR A 28 11.50 -5.36 -5.54
C THR A 28 11.50 -4.51 -4.28
N ARG A 29 10.46 -3.71 -4.07
CA ARG A 29 10.26 -2.94 -2.85
C ARG A 29 10.15 -3.83 -1.61
N ASP A 30 9.38 -4.90 -1.66
CA ASP A 30 9.18 -5.78 -0.51
C ASP A 30 10.49 -6.48 -0.10
N LEU A 31 11.28 -6.94 -1.08
CA LEU A 31 12.61 -7.47 -0.81
C LEU A 31 13.56 -6.39 -0.28
N TYR A 32 13.49 -5.16 -0.82
CA TYR A 32 14.27 -4.04 -0.34
C TYR A 32 14.01 -3.77 1.16
N HIS A 33 12.75 -3.67 1.58
CA HIS A 33 12.36 -3.51 2.99
C HIS A 33 12.88 -4.63 3.88
N THR A 34 12.80 -5.87 3.38
CA THR A 34 13.31 -7.04 4.10
C THR A 34 14.82 -6.94 4.32
N LEU A 35 15.57 -6.53 3.31
CA LEU A 35 17.02 -6.34 3.38
C LEU A 35 17.41 -5.17 4.26
N THR A 36 16.69 -4.04 4.19
CA THR A 36 16.91 -2.88 5.08
C THR A 36 16.70 -3.26 6.54
N THR A 37 15.64 -4.01 6.85
CA THR A 37 15.38 -4.54 8.20
C THR A 37 16.47 -5.50 8.66
N LYS A 38 17.03 -6.30 7.74
CA LYS A 38 18.15 -7.20 8.04
C LYS A 38 19.43 -6.41 8.31
N GLU A 39 19.74 -5.40 7.50
CA GLU A 39 20.90 -4.52 7.69
C GLU A 39 20.83 -3.78 9.02
N GLN A 40 19.65 -3.25 9.36
CA GLN A 40 19.39 -2.63 10.65
C GLN A 40 19.71 -3.60 11.80
N ARG A 41 19.23 -4.84 11.75
CA ARG A 41 19.52 -5.86 12.78
C ARG A 41 21.01 -6.17 12.90
N ILE A 42 21.72 -6.29 11.77
CA ILE A 42 23.17 -6.54 11.74
C ILE A 42 23.91 -5.35 12.36
N TYR A 43 23.50 -4.13 12.04
CA TYR A 43 24.10 -2.91 12.58
C TYR A 43 23.88 -2.78 14.09
N GLU A 44 22.66 -3.03 14.57
CA GLU A 44 22.33 -3.05 16.00
C GLU A 44 23.12 -4.12 16.76
N GLU A 45 23.31 -5.30 16.17
CA GLU A 45 24.14 -6.37 16.73
C GLU A 45 25.62 -5.98 16.80
N ASN A 46 26.14 -5.29 15.79
CA ASN A 46 27.51 -4.77 15.79
C ASN A 46 27.71 -3.71 16.89
N LEU A 47 26.76 -2.78 17.05
CA LEU A 47 26.77 -1.81 18.15
C LEU A 47 26.68 -2.49 19.52
N ARG A 48 25.90 -3.57 19.63
CA ARG A 48 25.82 -4.38 20.84
C ARG A 48 27.14 -5.05 21.17
N ALA A 49 27.81 -5.66 20.19
CA ALA A 49 29.12 -6.29 20.36
C ALA A 49 30.20 -5.28 20.80
N LYS A 50 30.07 -4.02 20.38
CA LYS A 50 30.97 -2.92 20.78
C LYS A 50 30.62 -2.27 22.14
N GLY A 51 29.60 -2.74 22.84
CA GLY A 51 29.25 -2.27 24.18
C GLY A 51 28.48 -0.94 24.25
N TYR A 52 27.94 -0.45 23.12
CA TYR A 52 27.15 0.78 23.14
C TYR A 52 25.82 0.60 23.91
N PRO A 53 25.39 1.52 24.77
CA PRO A 53 24.11 1.42 25.49
C PRO A 53 22.90 1.56 24.55
N VAL A 54 21.80 0.87 24.87
CA VAL A 54 20.58 0.78 24.03
C VAL A 54 20.01 2.15 23.67
N SER A 55 20.08 3.13 24.59
CA SER A 55 19.56 4.49 24.39
C SER A 55 20.23 5.26 23.26
N ARG A 56 21.49 4.96 22.92
CA ARG A 56 22.18 5.58 21.77
C ARG A 56 22.01 4.81 20.47
N ARG A 57 21.57 3.54 20.50
CA ARG A 57 21.53 2.72 19.27
C ARG A 57 20.44 3.15 18.29
N ALA A 58 19.27 3.54 18.78
CA ALA A 58 18.13 3.93 17.93
C ALA A 58 18.37 5.22 17.11
N GLU A 59 19.21 6.13 17.61
CA GLU A 59 19.50 7.40 16.93
C GLU A 59 20.40 7.23 15.69
N TYR A 60 21.31 6.25 15.71
CA TYR A 60 22.22 5.99 14.58
C TYR A 60 21.64 5.09 13.49
N VAL A 61 20.51 4.44 13.74
CA VAL A 61 19.90 3.47 12.82
C VAL A 61 19.03 4.15 11.76
N ASN A 62 18.47 5.33 12.06
CA ASN A 62 17.60 6.08 11.15
C ASN A 62 18.37 7.02 10.20
N ASP A 63 19.62 6.68 9.83
CA ASP A 63 20.37 7.51 8.89
C ASP A 63 19.70 7.44 7.50
N GLU A 64 19.22 8.58 6.99
CA GLU A 64 18.52 8.75 5.71
C GLU A 64 19.32 8.25 4.49
N ARG A 65 20.58 7.86 4.71
CA ARG A 65 21.51 7.32 3.71
C ARG A 65 21.13 5.96 3.14
N LEU A 66 20.30 5.17 3.83
CA LEU A 66 19.96 3.82 3.38
C LEU A 66 18.96 3.77 2.22
N GLY A 67 18.67 4.91 1.57
CA GLY A 67 17.80 4.98 0.40
C GLY A 67 16.33 4.83 0.79
N SER A 68 15.51 5.76 0.32
CA SER A 68 14.09 5.76 0.61
C SER A 68 13.33 4.86 -0.36
N ASP A 69 12.37 4.11 0.16
CA ASP A 69 11.37 3.35 -0.60
C ASP A 69 10.61 4.22 -1.64
N GLU A 70 10.59 5.54 -1.42
CA GLU A 70 10.05 6.52 -2.36
C GLU A 70 10.60 6.40 -3.78
N ALA A 71 11.83 5.87 -3.96
CA ALA A 71 12.41 5.63 -5.27
C ALA A 71 11.59 4.61 -6.09
N PHE A 72 11.23 3.46 -5.50
CA PHE A 72 10.47 2.41 -6.20
C PHE A 72 9.04 2.87 -6.51
N VAL A 73 8.43 3.61 -5.58
CA VAL A 73 7.09 4.20 -5.77
C VAL A 73 7.11 5.22 -6.91
N THR A 74 8.14 6.07 -6.97
CA THR A 74 8.31 7.07 -8.03
C THR A 74 8.56 6.41 -9.39
N ASP A 75 9.44 5.40 -9.45
CA ASP A 75 9.76 4.62 -10.65
C ASP A 75 8.49 3.96 -11.21
N LYS A 76 7.73 3.28 -10.34
CA LYS A 76 6.45 2.65 -10.67
C LYS A 76 5.45 3.66 -11.24
N ALA A 77 5.26 4.79 -10.54
CA ALA A 77 4.32 5.83 -10.94
C ALA A 77 4.70 6.46 -12.28
N ALA A 78 6.00 6.61 -12.58
CA ALA A 78 6.47 7.15 -13.85
C ALA A 78 6.13 6.21 -15.03
N VAL A 79 6.30 4.90 -14.87
CA VAL A 79 5.93 3.90 -15.88
C VAL A 79 4.42 3.89 -16.10
N THR A 80 3.62 3.85 -15.01
CA THR A 80 2.14 3.92 -15.11
C THR A 80 1.70 5.17 -15.86
N ARG A 81 2.26 6.34 -15.53
CA ARG A 81 1.93 7.60 -16.18
C ARG A 81 2.25 7.58 -17.68
N GLN A 82 3.40 7.02 -18.06
CA GLN A 82 3.77 6.94 -19.48
C GLN A 82 2.81 6.03 -20.26
N PHE A 83 2.41 4.90 -19.67
CA PHE A 83 1.40 4.03 -20.27
C PHE A 83 0.05 4.74 -20.41
N ASP A 84 -0.41 5.43 -19.37
CA ASP A 84 -1.68 6.17 -19.39
C ASP A 84 -1.70 7.26 -20.47
N ILE A 85 -0.59 7.98 -20.66
CA ILE A 85 -0.46 8.99 -21.73
C ILE A 85 -0.66 8.34 -23.11
N GLY A 86 0.03 7.22 -23.37
CA GLY A 86 -0.09 6.51 -24.65
C GLY A 86 -1.50 5.95 -24.86
N TYR A 87 -2.09 5.35 -23.82
CA TYR A 87 -3.45 4.80 -23.86
C TYR A 87 -4.52 5.88 -24.08
N GLN A 88 -4.39 7.05 -23.44
CA GLN A 88 -5.32 8.15 -23.67
C GLN A 88 -5.25 8.70 -25.10
N ALA A 89 -4.07 8.71 -25.72
CA ALA A 89 -3.86 9.25 -27.06
C ALA A 89 -4.32 8.28 -28.17
N LEU A 90 -4.09 6.98 -27.98
CA LEU A 90 -4.19 5.96 -29.04
C LEU A 90 -5.19 4.84 -28.71
N GLY A 91 -5.68 4.76 -27.47
CA GLY A 91 -6.70 3.81 -27.03
C GLY A 91 -6.21 2.36 -27.02
N ALA A 92 -7.11 1.44 -27.40
CA ALA A 92 -6.88 0.01 -27.37
C ALA A 92 -5.69 -0.43 -28.26
N GLU A 93 -5.43 0.25 -29.38
CA GLU A 93 -4.30 -0.07 -30.27
C GLU A 93 -2.95 0.04 -29.55
N PHE A 94 -2.82 1.02 -28.66
CA PHE A 94 -1.62 1.16 -27.83
C PHE A 94 -1.54 0.07 -26.75
N ALA A 95 -2.67 -0.31 -26.14
CA ALA A 95 -2.69 -1.40 -25.14
C ALA A 95 -2.42 -2.78 -25.76
N MET A 96 -2.78 -3.01 -27.01
CA MET A 96 -2.46 -4.25 -27.72
C MET A 96 -0.95 -4.37 -27.95
N GLY A 97 -0.32 -3.32 -28.50
CA GLY A 97 1.11 -3.36 -28.81
C GLY A 97 1.46 -4.04 -30.12
N ASP A 98 2.72 -3.90 -30.51
CA ASP A 98 3.37 -4.74 -31.51
C ASP A 98 4.40 -5.70 -30.90
N VAL A 99 4.88 -6.67 -31.69
CA VAL A 99 5.85 -7.67 -31.25
C VAL A 99 7.16 -7.03 -30.73
N THR A 100 7.53 -5.86 -31.28
CA THR A 100 8.75 -5.15 -30.91
C THR A 100 8.65 -4.59 -29.48
N VAL A 101 7.55 -3.90 -29.15
CA VAL A 101 7.31 -3.38 -27.79
C VAL A 101 7.10 -4.53 -26.79
N HIS A 102 6.46 -5.63 -27.20
CA HIS A 102 6.31 -6.83 -26.36
C HIS A 102 7.67 -7.41 -25.96
N ALA A 103 8.53 -7.68 -26.95
CA ALA A 103 9.84 -8.26 -26.71
C ALA A 103 10.72 -7.33 -25.85
N ALA A 104 10.66 -6.02 -26.10
CA ALA A 104 11.43 -5.04 -25.34
C ALA A 104 10.99 -4.94 -23.87
N LEU A 105 9.67 -4.86 -23.61
CA LEU A 105 9.15 -4.85 -22.24
C LEU A 105 9.43 -6.16 -21.51
N GLN A 106 9.25 -7.30 -22.17
CA GLN A 106 9.51 -8.61 -21.59
C GLN A 106 11.00 -8.77 -21.22
N ALA A 107 11.93 -8.29 -22.05
CA ALA A 107 13.36 -8.29 -21.74
C ALA A 107 13.67 -7.48 -20.46
N GLN A 108 13.00 -6.35 -20.24
CA GLN A 108 13.17 -5.55 -19.02
C GLN A 108 12.60 -6.23 -17.78
N ILE A 109 11.43 -6.87 -17.91
CA ILE A 109 10.83 -7.67 -16.82
C ILE A 109 11.81 -8.76 -16.38
N ILE A 110 12.35 -9.53 -17.34
CA ILE A 110 13.30 -10.61 -17.06
C ILE A 110 14.57 -10.06 -16.39
N THR A 111 15.08 -8.94 -16.88
CA THR A 111 16.30 -8.32 -16.33
C THR A 111 16.12 -7.93 -14.86
N LEU A 112 15.02 -7.26 -14.52
CA LEU A 112 14.74 -6.86 -13.14
C LEU A 112 14.45 -8.08 -12.24
N GLN A 113 13.66 -9.05 -12.73
CA GLN A 113 13.41 -10.30 -12.01
C GLN A 113 14.69 -11.07 -11.71
N ASN A 114 15.65 -11.10 -12.65
CA ASN A 114 16.93 -11.79 -12.43
C ASN A 114 17.74 -11.13 -11.29
N VAL A 115 17.72 -9.80 -11.19
CA VAL A 115 18.34 -9.08 -10.05
C VAL A 115 17.66 -9.46 -8.75
N LEU A 116 16.32 -9.50 -8.73
CA LEU A 116 15.53 -9.88 -7.55
C LEU A 116 15.86 -11.30 -7.08
N VAL A 117 15.78 -12.28 -7.99
CA VAL A 117 16.03 -13.69 -7.71
C VAL A 117 17.47 -13.91 -7.28
N THR A 118 18.44 -13.30 -7.96
CA THR A 118 19.85 -13.42 -7.61
C THR A 118 20.12 -12.85 -6.21
N THR A 119 19.56 -11.68 -5.90
CA THR A 119 19.71 -11.06 -4.58
C THR A 119 19.03 -11.90 -3.49
N PHE A 120 17.85 -12.44 -3.77
CA PHE A 120 17.13 -13.27 -2.81
C PHE A 120 17.84 -14.61 -2.52
N LEU A 121 18.26 -15.33 -3.57
CA LEU A 121 18.84 -16.66 -3.43
C LEU A 121 20.30 -16.61 -2.95
N TYR A 122 21.09 -15.68 -3.48
CA TYR A 122 22.54 -15.63 -3.24
C TYR A 122 22.96 -14.46 -2.35
N GLY A 123 22.11 -13.47 -2.10
CA GLY A 123 22.42 -12.37 -1.19
C GLY A 123 22.78 -12.81 0.24
N PRO A 124 22.15 -13.85 0.83
CA PRO A 124 22.53 -14.36 2.15
C PRO A 124 23.92 -15.03 2.20
N THR A 125 24.39 -15.58 1.09
CA THR A 125 25.69 -16.28 0.98
C THR A 125 26.76 -15.42 0.31
N SER A 126 26.39 -14.28 -0.27
CA SER A 126 27.32 -13.33 -0.87
C SER A 126 28.22 -12.70 0.20
N ASN A 127 29.47 -12.45 -0.19
CA ASN A 127 30.42 -11.68 0.60
C ASN A 127 30.13 -10.16 0.52
N ASP A 128 29.22 -9.73 -0.37
CA ASP A 128 28.88 -8.33 -0.52
C ASP A 128 28.06 -7.81 0.66
N PRO A 129 28.36 -6.60 1.15
CA PRO A 129 27.57 -5.99 2.21
C PRO A 129 26.12 -5.74 1.76
N VAL A 130 25.17 -5.77 2.70
CA VAL A 130 23.74 -5.57 2.40
C VAL A 130 23.49 -4.21 1.72
N ALA A 131 24.17 -3.14 2.14
CA ALA A 131 24.17 -1.86 1.46
C ALA A 131 24.46 -1.94 -0.06
N HIS A 132 25.39 -2.81 -0.49
CA HIS A 132 25.69 -3.00 -1.91
C HIS A 132 24.53 -3.67 -2.65
N GLN A 133 23.88 -4.66 -2.02
CA GLN A 133 22.71 -5.34 -2.57
C GLN A 133 21.52 -4.37 -2.73
N LEU A 134 21.26 -3.55 -1.69
CA LEU A 134 20.25 -2.49 -1.72
C LEU A 134 20.53 -1.46 -2.82
N ALA A 135 21.77 -1.01 -2.95
CA ALA A 135 22.18 -0.07 -3.99
C ALA A 135 22.01 -0.66 -5.41
N ASN A 136 22.36 -1.94 -5.59
CA ASN A 136 22.18 -2.64 -6.86
C ASN A 136 20.70 -2.78 -7.23
N MET A 137 19.82 -3.14 -6.29
CA MET A 137 18.37 -3.21 -6.52
C MET A 137 17.78 -1.85 -6.90
N ASN A 138 18.15 -0.80 -6.17
CA ASN A 138 17.75 0.58 -6.49
C ASN A 138 18.20 1.00 -7.89
N ALA A 139 19.45 0.68 -8.26
CA ALA A 139 19.97 1.00 -9.59
C ALA A 139 19.23 0.23 -10.69
N ALA A 140 19.00 -1.07 -10.49
CA ALA A 140 18.27 -1.92 -11.42
C ALA A 140 16.82 -1.46 -11.61
N SER A 141 16.13 -1.08 -10.53
CA SER A 141 14.78 -0.50 -10.59
C SER A 141 14.74 0.76 -11.46
N ARG A 142 15.64 1.71 -11.21
CA ARG A 142 15.70 2.97 -11.97
C ARG A 142 15.99 2.74 -13.45
N VAL A 143 16.91 1.82 -13.76
CA VAL A 143 17.23 1.46 -15.15
C VAL A 143 16.01 0.84 -15.82
N ALA A 144 15.34 -0.12 -15.17
CA ALA A 144 14.15 -0.76 -15.71
C ALA A 144 13.02 0.26 -15.95
N ALA A 145 12.79 1.18 -15.02
CA ALA A 145 11.78 2.23 -15.17
C ALA A 145 12.10 3.18 -16.33
N ALA A 146 13.34 3.69 -16.39
CA ALA A 146 13.77 4.58 -17.47
C ALA A 146 13.65 3.91 -18.85
N THR A 147 14.11 2.67 -18.99
CA THR A 147 14.03 1.96 -20.26
C THR A 147 12.59 1.58 -20.63
N ALA A 148 11.73 1.21 -19.67
CA ALA A 148 10.32 0.96 -19.95
C ALA A 148 9.60 2.23 -20.45
N ILE A 149 9.89 3.39 -19.86
CA ILE A 149 9.35 4.69 -20.32
C ILE A 149 9.81 4.98 -21.75
N GLU A 150 11.09 4.78 -22.06
CA GLU A 150 11.64 4.96 -23.41
C GLU A 150 10.97 4.03 -24.43
N ILE A 151 10.84 2.74 -24.11
CA ILE A 151 10.16 1.74 -24.94
C ILE A 151 8.72 2.18 -25.27
N LEU A 152 7.97 2.60 -24.26
CA LEU A 152 6.58 3.06 -24.43
C LEU A 152 6.49 4.35 -25.24
N ALA A 153 7.41 5.30 -25.03
CA ALA A 153 7.46 6.55 -25.78
C ALA A 153 7.80 6.33 -27.27
N THR A 154 8.81 5.50 -27.56
CA THR A 154 9.17 5.12 -28.94
C THR A 154 8.04 4.36 -29.63
N TYR A 155 7.33 3.48 -28.91
CA TYR A 155 6.15 2.81 -29.47
C TYR A 155 5.02 3.81 -29.81
N GLN A 156 4.75 4.77 -28.92
CA GLN A 156 3.77 5.82 -29.17
C GLN A 156 4.11 6.64 -30.42
N GLU A 157 5.38 7.03 -30.60
CA GLU A 157 5.84 7.78 -31.77
C GLU A 157 5.62 6.99 -33.07
N ARG A 158 5.97 5.69 -33.08
CA ARG A 158 5.75 4.82 -34.25
C ARG A 158 4.27 4.73 -34.66
N LEU A 159 3.36 4.60 -33.70
CA LEU A 159 1.93 4.56 -34.00
C LEU A 159 1.38 5.89 -34.52
N LEU A 160 1.94 7.02 -34.10
CA LEU A 160 1.56 8.33 -34.61
C LEU A 160 2.04 8.55 -36.05
N ASP A 161 3.23 8.04 -36.40
CA ASP A 161 3.80 8.13 -37.75
C ASP A 161 3.11 7.21 -38.78
N GLU A 162 2.65 6.02 -38.35
CA GLU A 162 1.93 5.09 -39.23
C GLU A 162 0.51 5.54 -39.55
N ARG A 163 -0.07 6.43 -38.73
CA ARG A 163 -1.43 6.91 -38.95
C ARG A 163 -1.45 7.70 -40.26
N PRO A 164 -2.23 7.27 -41.28
CA PRO A 164 -2.31 8.00 -42.53
C PRO A 164 -2.68 9.45 -42.22
N PRO A 165 -2.03 10.46 -42.84
CA PRO A 165 -2.42 11.84 -42.63
C PRO A 165 -3.90 11.89 -42.94
N THR A 166 -4.72 12.07 -41.89
CA THR A 166 -6.16 12.08 -42.03
C THR A 166 -6.43 13.07 -43.15
N PRO A 167 -7.10 12.66 -44.24
CA PRO A 167 -7.33 13.54 -45.37
C PRO A 167 -8.01 14.76 -44.77
N ARG A 168 -7.25 15.89 -44.70
CA ARG A 168 -7.75 17.14 -44.14
C ARG A 168 -9.07 17.34 -44.82
N SER A 169 -10.15 17.23 -44.05
CA SER A 169 -11.49 17.37 -44.58
C SER A 169 -11.49 18.70 -45.33
N LEU A 170 -11.48 18.63 -46.66
CA LEU A 170 -11.61 19.75 -47.56
C LEU A 170 -13.08 20.14 -47.52
N HIS A 171 -13.61 20.47 -46.35
CA HIS A 171 -14.87 21.18 -46.23
C HIS A 171 -14.60 22.66 -46.41
N SER A 172 -14.59 23.01 -47.69
CA SER A 172 -15.40 24.08 -48.27
C SER A 172 -15.28 25.45 -47.63
N PHE A 173 -14.31 26.21 -48.14
CA PHE A 173 -14.54 27.62 -48.42
C PHE A 173 -15.59 27.73 -49.54
N THR A 174 -16.88 27.70 -49.20
CA THR A 174 -17.92 28.29 -50.05
C THR A 174 -18.59 29.39 -49.26
N ALA A 175 -18.29 30.61 -49.70
CA ALA A 175 -18.87 31.84 -49.23
C ALA A 175 -20.33 32.00 -49.66
N ARG A 176 -21.06 32.76 -48.82
CA ARG A 176 -21.94 33.88 -49.17
C ARG A 176 -23.44 33.65 -49.42
N SER A 177 -24.21 34.50 -48.70
CA SER A 177 -25.52 35.13 -49.04
C SER A 177 -26.75 34.21 -48.95
N SER A 178 -27.94 34.58 -48.43
CA SER A 178 -28.54 35.87 -48.02
C SER A 178 -29.90 35.58 -47.30
N PRO A 179 -30.67 36.59 -46.84
CA PRO A 179 -31.62 36.52 -45.72
C PRO A 179 -33.10 36.33 -46.12
N SER A 180 -33.96 35.87 -45.20
CA SER A 180 -35.36 36.31 -45.13
C SER A 180 -36.07 35.93 -43.82
N HIS A 181 -36.95 36.84 -43.40
CA HIS A 181 -37.89 36.88 -42.26
C HIS A 181 -38.78 35.62 -42.14
N ALA A 182 -39.43 35.26 -41.02
CA ALA A 182 -40.34 36.03 -40.16
C ALA A 182 -40.72 35.23 -38.85
N PRO A 183 -41.51 35.77 -37.90
CA PRO A 183 -41.42 35.51 -36.46
C PRO A 183 -42.53 34.63 -35.87
N SER A 184 -42.35 34.15 -34.64
CA SER A 184 -43.45 34.01 -33.66
C SER A 184 -42.96 33.93 -32.21
N HIS A 185 -43.69 34.65 -31.37
CA HIS A 185 -43.46 34.98 -29.98
C HIS A 185 -43.65 33.79 -29.02
N ALA A 186 -42.86 33.75 -27.94
CA ALA A 186 -43.34 33.46 -26.58
C ALA A 186 -42.28 33.90 -25.54
N PRO A 187 -42.63 34.76 -24.57
CA PRO A 187 -41.72 35.16 -23.51
C PRO A 187 -41.95 34.29 -22.26
N SER A 188 -40.87 33.92 -21.57
CA SER A 188 -40.93 33.63 -20.13
C SER A 188 -39.59 33.93 -19.49
N HIS A 189 -39.65 34.92 -18.62
CA HIS A 189 -38.58 35.48 -17.82
C HIS A 189 -38.16 34.50 -16.71
N ALA A 190 -36.85 34.38 -16.48
CA ALA A 190 -36.28 34.20 -15.14
C ALA A 190 -34.84 34.77 -15.13
N PRO A 191 -34.47 35.64 -14.17
CA PRO A 191 -33.17 36.32 -14.18
C PRO A 191 -32.11 35.55 -13.39
N SER A 192 -30.95 35.34 -14.01
CA SER A 192 -29.71 34.93 -13.35
C SER A 192 -28.87 36.17 -13.02
N HIS A 193 -28.77 36.48 -11.72
CA HIS A 193 -27.82 37.46 -11.20
C HIS A 193 -26.39 36.87 -11.16
N HIS A 194 -25.53 37.50 -11.95
CA HIS A 194 -24.15 37.93 -11.69
C HIS A 194 -23.35 37.24 -10.56
N SER A 195 -22.19 36.68 -10.91
CA SER A 195 -20.90 37.32 -10.55
C SER A 195 -19.71 36.53 -11.10
N SER A 196 -19.11 37.14 -12.11
CA SER A 196 -17.81 36.85 -12.68
C SER A 196 -16.71 37.56 -11.89
N TYR A 197 -15.71 36.83 -11.39
CA TYR A 197 -14.37 37.37 -11.15
C TYR A 197 -13.32 36.27 -11.35
N ALA A 198 -12.63 36.33 -12.49
CA ALA A 198 -11.37 35.64 -12.74
C ALA A 198 -10.36 36.69 -13.20
N PRO A 199 -9.22 36.88 -12.52
CA PRO A 199 -8.15 37.74 -13.02
C PRO A 199 -7.16 36.92 -13.84
N SER A 200 -7.04 37.30 -15.11
CA SER A 200 -5.95 36.95 -16.01
C SER A 200 -4.69 37.73 -15.63
N HIS A 201 -3.60 37.05 -15.29
CA HIS A 201 -2.25 37.63 -15.36
C HIS A 201 -1.23 36.59 -15.82
N ALA A 202 -0.81 36.73 -17.07
CA ALA A 202 0.45 36.23 -17.58
C ALA A 202 1.51 37.34 -17.47
N PRO A 203 2.77 37.00 -17.19
CA PRO A 203 3.90 37.83 -17.60
C PRO A 203 4.86 37.09 -18.52
N SER A 204 5.04 37.69 -19.69
CA SER A 204 6.05 37.42 -20.70
C SER A 204 7.37 38.08 -20.30
N HIS A 205 8.44 37.31 -20.13
CA HIS A 205 9.82 37.83 -20.24
C HIS A 205 10.77 36.76 -20.80
N THR A 206 11.26 37.02 -22.00
CA THR A 206 12.51 36.48 -22.56
C THR A 206 13.70 37.22 -21.95
N PRO A 207 14.88 36.58 -21.94
CA PRO A 207 16.02 37.28 -22.53
C PRO A 207 16.94 36.40 -23.37
N SER A 208 17.54 37.09 -24.34
CA SER A 208 18.42 36.61 -25.39
C SER A 208 19.81 36.19 -24.88
N ARG A 209 20.28 35.07 -25.43
CA ARG A 209 21.55 34.90 -26.18
C ARG A 209 22.82 35.58 -25.61
N ALA A 210 23.73 34.75 -25.08
CA ALA A 210 25.16 35.01 -25.12
C ALA A 210 25.93 33.71 -25.40
N THR A 211 26.62 33.69 -26.54
CA THR A 211 27.49 32.61 -27.02
C THR A 211 28.93 32.81 -26.56
N SER A 212 29.52 31.83 -25.87
CA SER A 212 30.98 31.67 -25.73
C SER A 212 31.31 30.18 -25.80
N ARG A 213 31.73 29.62 -26.95
CA ARG A 213 33.15 29.49 -27.36
C ARG A 213 34.10 29.20 -26.20
N VAL A 214 34.29 27.92 -25.86
CA VAL A 214 35.58 27.42 -25.34
C VAL A 214 35.94 26.09 -26.00
N ARG A 215 37.08 26.17 -26.70
CA ARG A 215 38.02 25.20 -27.25
C ARG A 215 37.86 23.70 -26.94
N SER A 216 37.80 22.97 -28.04
CA SER A 216 38.34 21.64 -28.29
C SER A 216 39.77 21.47 -27.76
N ARG A 217 40.03 20.39 -27.02
CA ARG A 217 41.35 19.78 -26.95
C ARG A 217 41.19 18.25 -26.94
N ALA A 218 41.42 17.67 -28.12
CA ALA A 218 41.57 16.25 -28.33
C ALA A 218 42.97 15.80 -27.88
N GLN A 219 43.03 14.74 -27.09
CA GLN A 219 44.13 13.77 -26.96
C GLN A 219 43.40 12.42 -27.06
N SER A 220 43.36 11.70 -28.19
CA SER A 220 44.44 11.04 -28.93
C SER A 220 45.36 10.21 -28.02
N GLN A 221 44.83 9.14 -27.43
CA GLN A 221 45.60 7.94 -27.13
C GLN A 221 44.85 6.70 -27.63
N SER A 222 45.31 6.27 -28.79
CA SER A 222 45.04 4.99 -29.43
C SER A 222 45.84 3.88 -28.72
N GLN A 223 45.14 2.91 -28.12
CA GLN A 223 45.67 1.56 -27.94
C GLN A 223 44.59 0.55 -28.31
N ALA A 224 44.81 -0.13 -29.44
CA ALA A 224 44.08 -1.30 -29.86
C ALA A 224 44.57 -2.54 -29.10
N PRO A 225 43.72 -3.56 -28.89
CA PRO A 225 44.17 -4.92 -28.75
C PRO A 225 43.88 -5.71 -30.02
N SER A 226 44.93 -6.37 -30.49
CA SER A 226 44.99 -7.18 -31.69
C SER A 226 44.02 -8.36 -31.67
N ARG A 227 43.40 -8.53 -32.83
CA ARG A 227 42.71 -9.72 -33.33
C ARG A 227 43.70 -10.88 -33.35
N ALA A 228 43.45 -11.93 -32.58
CA ALA A 228 44.18 -13.20 -32.66
C ALA A 228 43.22 -14.35 -32.97
N LEU A 229 43.68 -15.19 -33.89
CA LEU A 229 42.96 -16.22 -34.62
C LEU A 229 42.71 -17.47 -33.77
N LEU A 230 41.61 -18.16 -34.09
CA LEU A 230 41.25 -19.51 -33.69
C LEU A 230 42.36 -20.54 -34.01
N PRO A 231 42.43 -21.64 -33.22
CA PRO A 231 42.73 -22.96 -33.73
C PRO A 231 41.64 -24.01 -33.38
N PRO A 232 41.65 -25.19 -34.06
CA PRO A 232 40.48 -26.06 -34.27
C PRO A 232 40.28 -27.15 -33.19
N PRO A 233 39.19 -27.95 -33.25
CA PRO A 233 38.81 -28.86 -32.18
C PRO A 233 39.40 -30.27 -32.34
N SER A 234 39.72 -30.89 -31.21
CA SER A 234 39.99 -32.31 -31.01
C SER A 234 39.71 -32.54 -29.52
N GLY A 235 38.93 -33.48 -29.02
CA GLY A 235 38.44 -34.75 -29.50
C GLY A 235 38.42 -35.64 -28.25
N ALA A 236 37.26 -36.24 -27.96
CA ALA A 236 37.00 -37.41 -27.10
C ALA A 236 37.77 -37.56 -25.75
N GLY A 237 37.02 -37.70 -24.65
CA GLY A 237 37.57 -38.35 -23.46
C GLY A 237 36.77 -38.19 -22.17
N SER A 238 35.95 -39.19 -21.89
CA SER A 238 35.65 -39.75 -20.56
C SER A 238 35.07 -38.87 -19.45
N SER A 239 33.79 -39.16 -19.17
CA SER A 239 33.21 -39.43 -17.85
C SER A 239 34.15 -39.35 -16.65
N THR A 240 33.84 -38.47 -15.70
CA THR A 240 34.14 -38.74 -14.29
C THR A 240 33.10 -38.07 -13.40
N SER A 241 32.32 -38.92 -12.74
CA SER A 241 31.34 -38.60 -11.72
C SER A 241 31.97 -37.84 -10.55
N THR A 242 31.34 -36.76 -10.10
CA THR A 242 31.60 -36.19 -8.77
C THR A 242 30.45 -36.54 -7.83
N ALA A 243 30.87 -37.22 -6.77
CA ALA A 243 30.12 -37.84 -5.70
C ALA A 243 29.03 -36.97 -5.03
N LEU A 244 27.94 -37.65 -4.71
CA LEU A 244 26.98 -37.33 -3.66
C LEU A 244 27.69 -36.95 -2.35
N MET A 245 27.48 -35.73 -1.89
CA MET A 245 27.71 -35.35 -0.49
C MET A 245 26.56 -35.89 0.35
N LYS A 246 26.84 -36.96 1.11
CA LYS A 246 25.99 -37.54 2.14
C LYS A 246 26.00 -36.61 3.36
N TYR A 247 24.97 -35.79 3.52
CA TYR A 247 24.78 -34.98 4.72
C TYR A 247 24.28 -35.87 5.85
N GLN A 248 25.03 -35.90 6.95
CA GLN A 248 24.71 -36.64 8.16
C GLN A 248 24.06 -35.68 9.16
N GLU A 249 22.83 -36.04 9.54
CA GLU A 249 21.94 -35.32 10.45
C GLU A 249 22.43 -35.45 11.90
N PRO A 250 22.54 -34.35 12.67
CA PRO A 250 22.63 -34.43 14.13
C PRO A 250 21.25 -34.26 14.76
N SER A 251 20.86 -35.30 15.50
CA SER A 251 19.71 -35.36 16.39
C SER A 251 19.56 -34.16 17.34
N SER A 252 18.37 -33.56 17.28
CA SER A 252 17.50 -33.16 18.40
C SER A 252 18.13 -32.51 19.65
N ARG A 253 17.89 -31.20 19.82
CA ARG A 253 17.60 -30.59 21.12
C ARG A 253 16.35 -29.71 21.03
N ASN A 254 15.39 -30.05 21.89
CA ASN A 254 14.13 -29.37 22.15
C ASN A 254 14.32 -27.87 22.44
N THR A 255 13.69 -27.03 21.62
CA THR A 255 13.27 -25.68 22.01
C THR A 255 11.90 -25.39 21.39
N HIS A 256 10.91 -25.13 22.25
CA HIS A 256 9.56 -24.72 21.90
C HIS A 256 9.56 -23.54 20.91
N LEU A 257 9.23 -23.81 19.66
CA LEU A 257 8.92 -22.79 18.65
C LEU A 257 7.46 -22.37 18.81
N ARG A 258 7.24 -21.09 19.10
CA ARG A 258 5.94 -20.42 18.92
C ARG A 258 5.61 -20.43 17.43
N SER A 259 4.50 -21.08 17.08
CA SER A 259 3.93 -21.07 15.74
C SER A 259 3.48 -19.65 15.38
N SER A 260 4.19 -19.00 14.46
CA SER A 260 3.68 -17.86 13.70
C SER A 260 2.84 -18.42 12.55
N SER A 261 1.54 -18.60 12.79
CA SER A 261 0.58 -19.02 11.77
C SER A 261 0.36 -17.89 10.75
N PRO A 262 0.26 -18.18 9.44
CA PRO A 262 -0.15 -17.20 8.45
C PRO A 262 -1.57 -16.68 8.76
N VAL A 263 -1.74 -15.37 8.65
CA VAL A 263 -3.00 -14.65 8.92
C VAL A 263 -3.97 -14.93 7.77
N ASN A 264 -4.88 -15.88 7.94
CA ASN A 264 -5.93 -16.18 6.97
C ASN A 264 -7.13 -15.24 7.20
N THR A 265 -7.28 -14.23 6.36
CA THR A 265 -8.52 -13.47 6.19
C THR A 265 -9.27 -14.03 4.99
N THR A 266 -10.51 -14.46 5.18
CA THR A 266 -11.38 -14.95 4.10
C THR A 266 -12.53 -14.00 3.90
N VAL A 267 -12.66 -13.45 2.70
CA VAL A 267 -13.85 -12.68 2.27
C VAL A 267 -14.88 -13.69 1.77
N LEU A 268 -16.07 -13.72 2.38
CA LEU A 268 -17.16 -14.55 1.89
C LEU A 268 -18.14 -13.68 1.10
N GLU A 269 -18.19 -13.85 -0.22
CA GLU A 269 -19.20 -13.23 -1.08
C GLU A 269 -20.49 -14.09 -1.05
N TRP A 270 -21.39 -13.83 -0.10
CA TRP A 270 -22.72 -14.47 -0.07
C TRP A 270 -23.79 -13.55 -0.67
N ARG A 271 -24.21 -13.80 -1.91
CA ARG A 271 -25.47 -13.25 -2.44
C ARG A 271 -26.65 -14.10 -1.98
N SER A 272 -27.48 -13.55 -1.09
CA SER A 272 -28.83 -14.08 -0.84
C SER A 272 -29.86 -13.20 -1.54
N ASN A 273 -30.14 -13.52 -2.80
CA ASN A 273 -31.36 -13.09 -3.47
C ASN A 273 -32.38 -14.24 -3.27
N LEU A 274 -32.96 -14.35 -2.07
CA LEU A 274 -34.08 -15.24 -1.81
C LEU A 274 -35.33 -14.39 -1.64
N GLN A 275 -36.16 -14.45 -2.67
CA GLN A 275 -37.50 -13.91 -2.75
C GLN A 275 -38.39 -14.61 -1.70
N PRO A 276 -39.22 -13.88 -0.93
CA PRO A 276 -40.13 -14.51 0.02
C PRO A 276 -41.32 -15.11 -0.74
N GLU A 277 -41.31 -16.42 -0.92
CA GLU A 277 -42.47 -17.17 -1.42
C GLU A 277 -43.41 -17.46 -0.24
N ASN A 278 -44.52 -16.72 -0.20
CA ASN A 278 -45.65 -16.98 0.68
C ASN A 278 -46.30 -18.32 0.28
N THR A 279 -46.40 -19.26 1.20
CA THR A 279 -47.44 -20.30 1.11
C THR A 279 -47.98 -20.64 2.49
N TYR A 280 -49.21 -20.21 2.72
CA TYR A 280 -50.09 -20.69 3.78
C TYR A 280 -50.29 -22.21 3.62
N THR A 281 -50.06 -22.98 4.67
CA THR A 281 -50.78 -24.23 4.92
C THR A 281 -50.86 -24.49 6.42
N ASP A 282 -52.07 -24.32 6.94
CA ASP A 282 -52.52 -24.95 8.19
C ASP A 282 -52.44 -26.48 8.04
N ASN A 283 -51.92 -27.17 9.07
CA ASN A 283 -52.60 -28.34 9.65
C ASN A 283 -51.87 -28.94 10.87
N SER A 284 -52.64 -29.02 11.96
CA SER A 284 -52.73 -30.10 12.95
C SER A 284 -51.49 -30.65 13.66
N SER A 285 -51.41 -30.26 14.94
CA SER A 285 -51.24 -31.12 16.12
C SER A 285 -51.03 -32.63 15.90
N MET A 286 -49.89 -33.14 16.35
CA MET A 286 -49.80 -34.31 17.23
C MET A 286 -48.54 -34.25 18.09
N SER A 287 -48.75 -34.49 19.38
CA SER A 287 -47.73 -34.56 20.43
C SER A 287 -46.84 -35.79 20.24
N GLY A 288 -45.53 -35.59 20.13
CA GLY A 288 -44.55 -36.67 20.13
C GLY A 288 -43.18 -36.16 20.53
N ARG A 289 -42.81 -36.38 21.81
CA ARG A 289 -41.42 -36.24 22.29
C ARG A 289 -40.52 -37.18 21.48
N SER A 290 -39.60 -36.64 20.69
CA SER A 290 -38.45 -37.38 20.17
C SER A 290 -37.29 -36.44 19.88
N SER A 291 -36.14 -36.78 20.49
CA SER A 291 -34.76 -36.37 20.22
C SER A 291 -34.49 -35.14 19.33
N TYR A 292 -33.99 -34.07 19.97
CA TYR A 292 -32.90 -33.19 19.55
C TYR A 292 -32.34 -33.38 18.12
N ALA A 293 -33.16 -33.14 17.11
CA ALA A 293 -32.68 -32.81 15.78
C ALA A 293 -32.17 -31.36 15.87
N THR A 294 -30.85 -31.21 15.81
CA THR A 294 -30.18 -29.92 15.67
C THR A 294 -30.52 -29.40 14.28
N GLU A 295 -31.70 -28.79 14.13
CA GLU A 295 -31.96 -27.88 13.02
C GLU A 295 -30.76 -26.92 12.96
N PRO A 296 -29.95 -26.92 11.89
CA PRO A 296 -28.82 -26.01 11.78
C PRO A 296 -29.40 -24.61 11.77
N ALA A 297 -29.37 -23.96 12.94
CA ALA A 297 -29.93 -22.64 13.15
C ALA A 297 -29.40 -21.73 12.05
N ALA A 298 -30.31 -21.31 11.16
CA ALA A 298 -30.02 -20.55 9.96
C ALA A 298 -28.92 -19.51 10.21
N ASN A 299 -27.73 -19.78 9.67
CA ASN A 299 -26.60 -18.90 9.39
C ASN A 299 -26.48 -17.65 10.28
N LYS A 300 -26.40 -17.83 11.60
CA LYS A 300 -26.02 -16.72 12.48
C LYS A 300 -24.53 -16.48 12.31
N LEU A 301 -24.17 -15.46 11.53
CA LEU A 301 -22.78 -15.05 11.30
C LEU A 301 -22.04 -14.75 12.61
N TYR A 302 -22.77 -14.28 13.62
CA TYR A 302 -22.26 -13.89 14.93
C TYR A 302 -22.73 -14.85 16.02
N CYS A 303 -21.93 -14.97 17.07
CA CYS A 303 -22.36 -15.61 18.31
C CYS A 303 -23.58 -14.86 18.89
N ALA A 304 -24.51 -15.56 19.54
CA ALA A 304 -25.71 -14.93 20.08
C ALA A 304 -25.39 -13.80 21.07
N TYR A 305 -24.40 -13.99 21.94
CA TYR A 305 -23.94 -12.93 22.86
C TYR A 305 -23.37 -11.73 22.11
N ALA A 306 -22.54 -11.96 21.09
CA ALA A 306 -21.99 -10.90 20.25
C ALA A 306 -23.09 -10.10 19.55
N TYR A 307 -24.10 -10.80 19.03
CA TYR A 307 -25.27 -10.21 18.40
C TYR A 307 -26.13 -9.38 19.37
N ASP A 308 -26.29 -9.84 20.62
CA ASP A 308 -26.98 -9.07 21.66
C ASP A 308 -26.24 -7.77 22.00
N LEU A 309 -24.90 -7.81 22.06
CA LEU A 309 -24.09 -6.60 22.26
C LEU A 309 -24.21 -5.61 21.10
N GLN A 310 -24.36 -6.10 19.85
CA GLN A 310 -24.60 -5.24 18.68
C GLN A 310 -25.96 -4.55 18.75
N ARG A 311 -26.99 -5.24 19.24
CA ARG A 311 -28.36 -4.69 19.37
C ARG A 311 -28.53 -3.75 20.57
N ASN A 312 -27.77 -3.98 21.63
CA ASN A 312 -27.87 -3.23 22.88
C ASN A 312 -26.56 -2.48 23.19
N PRO A 313 -26.37 -1.27 22.61
CA PRO A 313 -25.22 -0.40 22.85
C PRO A 313 -24.83 -0.20 24.31
N THR A 314 -25.82 -0.12 25.19
CA THR A 314 -25.63 0.17 26.62
C THR A 314 -25.38 -1.08 27.48
N GLN A 315 -25.53 -2.28 26.92
CA GLN A 315 -25.32 -3.52 27.66
C GLN A 315 -23.82 -3.67 27.99
N PRO A 316 -23.39 -3.78 29.26
CA PRO A 316 -21.97 -3.94 29.57
C PRO A 316 -21.43 -5.30 29.12
N LEU A 317 -20.10 -5.40 28.98
CA LEU A 317 -19.42 -6.70 28.84
C LEU A 317 -19.60 -7.54 30.10
N SER A 318 -19.66 -8.85 29.94
CA SER A 318 -19.68 -9.80 31.06
C SER A 318 -18.41 -9.66 31.91
N ASN A 319 -18.55 -9.79 33.23
CA ASN A 319 -17.43 -9.66 34.17
C ASN A 319 -16.27 -10.62 33.89
N ASN A 320 -16.55 -11.80 33.35
CA ASN A 320 -15.53 -12.79 33.00
C ASN A 320 -14.59 -12.27 31.91
N ILE A 321 -15.11 -11.49 30.95
CA ILE A 321 -14.31 -10.88 29.89
C ILE A 321 -13.42 -9.74 30.43
N LEU A 322 -13.89 -9.06 31.48
CA LEU A 322 -13.21 -7.91 32.07
C LEU A 322 -12.17 -8.26 33.14
N SER A 323 -12.24 -9.46 33.73
CA SER A 323 -11.45 -9.80 34.92
C SER A 323 -10.54 -11.02 34.73
N GLU A 324 -10.91 -11.95 33.85
CA GLU A 324 -10.17 -13.21 33.71
C GLU A 324 -9.01 -13.09 32.74
N ARG A 325 -7.88 -13.71 33.08
CA ARG A 325 -6.67 -13.69 32.24
C ARG A 325 -6.90 -14.24 30.84
N ASP A 326 -7.76 -15.24 30.71
CA ASP A 326 -8.10 -15.92 29.46
C ASP A 326 -9.62 -15.81 29.23
N PRO A 327 -10.10 -14.63 28.77
CA PRO A 327 -11.53 -14.35 28.69
C PRO A 327 -12.22 -15.24 27.66
N TYR A 328 -13.43 -15.70 28.00
CA TYR A 328 -14.27 -16.55 27.15
C TYR A 328 -15.67 -15.97 26.97
N CYS A 329 -16.33 -16.34 25.87
CA CYS A 329 -17.68 -15.92 25.56
C CYS A 329 -18.70 -16.65 26.47
N PRO A 330 -19.60 -15.95 27.18
CA PRO A 330 -20.54 -16.59 28.11
C PRO A 330 -21.59 -17.47 27.41
N HIS A 331 -21.79 -17.31 26.10
CA HIS A 331 -22.77 -18.09 25.33
C HIS A 331 -22.16 -19.37 24.74
N CYS A 332 -21.16 -19.26 23.87
CA CYS A 332 -20.54 -20.43 23.21
C CYS A 332 -19.35 -21.02 23.96
N GLN A 333 -18.89 -20.38 25.05
CA GLN A 333 -17.69 -20.77 25.81
C GLN A 333 -16.38 -20.71 25.01
N GLY A 334 -16.38 -20.12 23.80
CA GLY A 334 -15.18 -19.91 22.99
C GLY A 334 -14.23 -18.89 23.59
N GLY A 335 -12.91 -19.15 23.52
CA GLY A 335 -11.88 -18.21 23.96
C GLY A 335 -11.84 -16.95 23.08
N LEU A 336 -11.72 -15.77 23.69
CA LEU A 336 -11.79 -14.48 22.99
C LEU A 336 -10.40 -13.88 22.67
N HIS A 337 -9.31 -14.48 23.16
CA HIS A 337 -7.93 -14.01 22.92
C HIS A 337 -7.72 -12.50 23.17
N LEU A 338 -8.39 -11.97 24.20
CA LEU A 338 -8.29 -10.57 24.63
C LEU A 338 -7.47 -10.46 25.91
N SER A 339 -6.80 -9.33 26.10
CA SER A 339 -6.27 -8.96 27.41
C SER A 339 -7.28 -8.06 28.13
N PRO A 340 -7.74 -8.42 29.35
CA PRO A 340 -8.62 -7.56 30.12
C PRO A 340 -7.98 -6.21 30.45
N GLY A 341 -8.78 -5.15 30.43
CA GLY A 341 -8.30 -3.79 30.69
C GLY A 341 -7.37 -3.23 29.62
N LYS A 342 -7.28 -3.88 28.44
CA LYS A 342 -6.52 -3.38 27.30
C LYS A 342 -7.41 -3.03 26.12
N ALA A 343 -6.85 -2.30 25.18
CA ALA A 343 -7.46 -1.94 23.91
C ALA A 343 -6.41 -1.90 22.81
N TRP A 344 -6.84 -1.91 21.56
CA TRP A 344 -5.96 -1.83 20.41
C TRP A 344 -5.91 -0.40 19.87
N GLU A 345 -4.73 0.08 19.48
CA GLU A 345 -4.58 1.35 18.77
C GLU A 345 -4.41 1.13 17.27
N ILE A 346 -5.12 1.94 16.48
CA ILE A 346 -5.01 2.02 15.03
C ILE A 346 -4.73 3.48 14.66
N CYS A 347 -3.64 3.73 13.93
CA CYS A 347 -3.33 5.05 13.39
C CYS A 347 -3.76 5.15 11.92
N LYS A 348 -4.57 6.16 11.57
CA LYS A 348 -4.97 6.44 10.19
C LYS A 348 -4.70 7.88 9.80
N TRP A 349 -4.28 8.07 8.55
CA TRP A 349 -4.11 9.39 7.96
C TRP A 349 -5.45 9.92 7.42
N ALA A 350 -5.85 11.11 7.85
CA ALA A 350 -6.99 11.86 7.31
C ALA A 350 -6.49 13.19 6.73
N GLY A 351 -6.16 13.19 5.44
CA GLY A 351 -5.47 14.32 4.82
C GLY A 351 -4.04 14.44 5.35
N ASP A 352 -3.72 15.55 6.02
CA ASP A 352 -2.39 15.83 6.58
C ASP A 352 -2.29 15.54 8.09
N THR A 353 -3.35 14.99 8.68
CA THR A 353 -3.41 14.74 10.12
C THR A 353 -3.51 13.24 10.37
N GLU A 354 -2.55 12.72 11.13
CA GLU A 354 -2.62 11.38 11.72
C GLU A 354 -3.64 11.38 12.86
N ARG A 355 -4.52 10.38 12.87
CA ARG A 355 -5.57 10.21 13.86
C ARG A 355 -5.44 8.81 14.45
N THR A 356 -5.48 8.73 15.77
CA THR A 356 -5.36 7.48 16.52
C THR A 356 -6.73 7.06 17.03
N PHE A 357 -7.07 5.79 16.84
CA PHE A 357 -8.32 5.18 17.26
C PHE A 357 -8.04 4.05 18.22
N GLN A 358 -8.70 4.07 19.37
CA GLN A 358 -8.65 3.01 20.37
C GLN A 358 -9.86 2.10 20.19
N VAL A 359 -9.62 0.88 19.72
CA VAL A 359 -10.62 -0.17 19.55
C VAL A 359 -10.77 -0.92 20.88
N GLN A 360 -11.94 -0.76 21.51
CA GLN A 360 -12.21 -1.37 22.80
C GLN A 360 -12.45 -2.87 22.68
N ASN A 361 -12.20 -3.63 23.75
CA ASN A 361 -12.53 -5.06 23.82
C ASN A 361 -13.99 -5.36 23.46
N ARG A 362 -14.90 -4.43 23.76
CA ARG A 362 -16.32 -4.56 23.42
C ARG A 362 -16.57 -4.70 21.93
N PHE A 363 -15.88 -3.92 21.10
CA PHE A 363 -15.93 -4.03 19.65
C PHE A 363 -15.51 -5.42 19.17
N VAL A 364 -14.40 -5.93 19.71
CA VAL A 364 -13.87 -7.25 19.32
C VAL A 364 -14.86 -8.36 19.68
N VAL A 365 -15.50 -8.27 20.85
CA VAL A 365 -16.54 -9.24 21.26
C VAL A 365 -17.79 -9.14 20.38
N LYS A 366 -18.20 -7.94 19.94
CA LYS A 366 -19.29 -7.79 18.96
C LYS A 366 -18.98 -8.51 17.64
N CYS A 367 -17.71 -8.65 17.27
CA CYS A 367 -17.29 -9.34 16.06
C CYS A 367 -17.21 -10.87 16.23
N HIS A 368 -17.33 -11.41 17.45
CA HIS A 368 -17.11 -12.84 17.71
C HIS A 368 -18.15 -13.76 17.06
N ARG A 369 -17.68 -14.88 16.50
CA ARG A 369 -18.51 -15.92 15.88
C ARG A 369 -18.58 -17.18 16.75
N ASP A 370 -19.70 -17.90 16.65
CA ASP A 370 -19.85 -19.22 17.27
C ASP A 370 -19.22 -20.28 16.36
N GLY A 371 -17.93 -20.52 16.54
CA GLY A 371 -17.17 -21.49 15.74
C GLY A 371 -15.99 -22.08 16.54
N PRO A 372 -15.52 -23.29 16.18
CA PRO A 372 -14.48 -24.00 16.93
C PRO A 372 -13.16 -23.22 17.00
N ASP A 373 -12.91 -22.37 16.00
CA ASP A 373 -11.66 -21.61 15.88
C ASP A 373 -11.74 -20.19 16.48
N GLY A 374 -12.88 -19.80 17.08
CA GLY A 374 -13.02 -18.47 17.68
C GLY A 374 -12.92 -17.30 16.69
N GLN A 375 -13.34 -17.50 15.43
CA GLN A 375 -13.24 -16.51 14.35
C GLN A 375 -14.02 -15.22 14.65
N TYR A 376 -13.70 -14.17 13.88
CA TYR A 376 -14.32 -12.86 13.99
C TYR A 376 -14.92 -12.42 12.65
N CYS A 377 -16.13 -11.88 12.64
CA CYS A 377 -16.76 -11.23 11.49
C CYS A 377 -16.76 -9.72 11.72
N CYS A 378 -16.23 -8.94 10.78
CA CYS A 378 -16.14 -7.49 10.93
C CYS A 378 -17.53 -6.85 10.92
N VAL A 379 -17.96 -6.28 12.05
CA VAL A 379 -19.26 -5.61 12.18
C VAL A 379 -19.35 -4.36 11.29
N ILE A 380 -18.22 -3.71 10.99
CA ILE A 380 -18.20 -2.53 10.11
C ILE A 380 -18.44 -2.95 8.65
N CYS A 381 -17.80 -4.03 8.17
CA CYS A 381 -18.13 -4.60 6.85
C CYS A 381 -19.62 -4.93 6.73
N SER A 382 -20.18 -5.59 7.74
CA SER A 382 -21.60 -5.97 7.74
C SER A 382 -22.57 -4.80 7.65
N LYS A 383 -22.14 -3.61 8.11
CA LYS A 383 -22.94 -2.38 8.07
C LYS A 383 -22.75 -1.56 6.79
N TYR A 384 -21.52 -1.53 6.24
CA TYR A 384 -21.14 -0.55 5.23
C TYR A 384 -20.58 -1.15 3.92
N ALA A 385 -20.23 -2.43 3.91
CA ALA A 385 -19.70 -3.12 2.73
C ALA A 385 -20.73 -4.08 2.12
N ASP A 386 -20.52 -4.42 0.85
CA ASP A 386 -21.37 -5.36 0.10
C ASP A 386 -21.14 -6.83 0.51
N SER A 387 -20.08 -7.10 1.29
CA SER A 387 -19.72 -8.45 1.74
C SER A 387 -19.16 -8.42 3.15
N ASP A 388 -19.43 -9.50 3.89
CA ASP A 388 -18.90 -9.70 5.24
C ASP A 388 -17.47 -10.26 5.17
N THR A 389 -16.55 -9.66 5.94
CA THR A 389 -15.16 -10.13 6.06
C THR A 389 -14.99 -10.95 7.33
N ILE A 390 -14.46 -12.16 7.20
CA ILE A 390 -14.15 -13.05 8.32
C ILE A 390 -12.64 -13.11 8.55
N CYS A 391 -12.25 -12.82 9.77
CA CYS A 391 -10.90 -12.77 10.28
C CYS A 391 -10.64 -13.99 11.17
N GLY A 392 -9.50 -14.66 10.98
CA GLY A 392 -9.16 -15.86 11.74
C GLY A 392 -8.92 -15.62 13.24
N ASP A 393 -8.39 -14.45 13.61
CA ASP A 393 -8.13 -14.07 15.00
C ASP A 393 -8.32 -12.55 15.23
N VAL A 394 -8.10 -12.10 16.47
CA VAL A 394 -8.22 -10.68 16.84
C VAL A 394 -7.23 -9.81 16.06
N LYS A 395 -6.00 -10.28 15.82
CA LYS A 395 -4.98 -9.48 15.10
C LYS A 395 -5.37 -9.29 13.65
N ALA A 396 -5.87 -10.35 13.00
CA ALA A 396 -6.42 -10.29 11.66
C ALA A 396 -7.57 -9.28 11.57
N LEU A 397 -8.45 -9.26 12.59
CA LEU A 397 -9.54 -8.28 12.68
C LEU A 397 -9.01 -6.85 12.80
N ILE A 398 -8.07 -6.59 13.71
CA ILE A 398 -7.49 -5.25 13.91
C ILE A 398 -6.77 -4.77 12.64
N LYS A 399 -6.00 -5.65 11.99
CA LYS A 399 -5.36 -5.37 10.71
C LYS A 399 -6.36 -5.04 9.62
N HIS A 400 -7.42 -5.83 9.49
CA HIS A 400 -8.50 -5.57 8.55
C HIS A 400 -9.17 -4.20 8.80
N LEU A 401 -9.45 -3.83 10.07
CA LEU A 401 -9.92 -2.47 10.41
C LEU A 401 -8.93 -1.38 9.98
N SER A 402 -7.63 -1.62 10.21
CA SER A 402 -6.55 -0.71 9.85
C SER A 402 -6.36 -0.54 8.35
N ASP A 403 -6.59 -1.58 7.56
CA ASP A 403 -6.33 -1.54 6.12
C ASP A 403 -7.57 -1.13 5.33
N ASP A 404 -8.75 -1.68 5.68
CA ASP A 404 -9.92 -1.63 4.79
C ASP A 404 -10.96 -0.56 5.16
N HIS A 405 -10.99 -0.08 6.41
CA HIS A 405 -12.05 0.83 6.87
C HIS A 405 -11.66 2.31 7.00
N GLU A 406 -12.35 3.22 6.34
CA GLU A 406 -11.96 4.63 6.39
C GLU A 406 -12.15 5.27 7.79
N VAL A 407 -11.44 6.38 8.05
CA VAL A 407 -11.57 7.17 9.29
C VAL A 407 -13.03 7.55 9.61
N ARG A 408 -13.86 7.76 8.57
CA ARG A 408 -15.28 8.04 8.75
C ARG A 408 -16.00 6.86 9.38
N GLU A 409 -15.78 5.65 8.88
CA GLU A 409 -16.45 4.43 9.34
C GLU A 409 -16.07 4.10 10.78
N LEU A 410 -14.76 4.20 11.10
CA LEU A 410 -14.26 4.00 12.47
C LEU A 410 -14.91 4.96 13.47
N LYS A 411 -15.21 6.21 13.08
CA LYS A 411 -15.89 7.19 13.95
C LYS A 411 -17.38 6.91 14.19
N HIS A 412 -18.03 6.14 13.31
CA HIS A 412 -19.45 5.81 13.49
C HIS A 412 -19.65 4.63 14.44
N GLU A 413 -18.60 3.86 14.73
CA GLU A 413 -18.67 2.76 15.68
C GLU A 413 -18.38 3.25 17.10
N GLU A 414 -19.37 3.09 17.98
CA GLU A 414 -19.37 3.59 19.36
C GLU A 414 -18.28 2.99 20.26
N ASP A 415 -17.83 1.77 19.94
CA ASP A 415 -16.79 1.06 20.69
C ASP A 415 -15.37 1.34 20.15
N ILE A 416 -15.24 2.26 19.19
CA ILE A 416 -13.96 2.74 18.67
C ILE A 416 -13.87 4.23 18.99
N VAL A 417 -12.96 4.57 19.92
CA VAL A 417 -12.82 5.95 20.41
C VAL A 417 -11.62 6.60 19.72
N GLU A 418 -11.84 7.74 19.07
CA GLU A 418 -10.73 8.57 18.58
C GLU A 418 -9.98 9.17 19.77
N VAL A 419 -8.72 8.76 19.94
CA VAL A 419 -7.81 9.35 20.92
C VAL A 419 -7.29 10.63 20.29
N ILE A 420 -7.97 11.74 20.60
CA ILE A 420 -7.41 13.06 20.34
C ILE A 420 -6.26 13.18 21.34
N GLU A 421 -5.04 12.89 20.89
CA GLU A 421 -3.84 13.21 21.65
C GLU A 421 -3.93 14.71 21.93
N LYS A 422 -4.32 15.05 23.16
CA LYS A 422 -4.14 16.40 23.63
C LYS A 422 -2.64 16.59 23.52
N LEU A 423 -2.22 17.39 22.55
CA LEU A 423 -1.00 18.17 22.65
C LEU A 423 -1.16 18.92 23.96
N ASP A 424 -0.89 18.25 25.07
CA ASP A 424 -0.77 18.86 26.35
C ASP A 424 0.31 19.86 26.10
N ASN A 425 -0.16 21.11 26.00
CA ASN A 425 0.63 22.28 25.79
C ASN A 425 1.85 22.05 26.64
N ARG A 426 2.96 21.70 25.99
CA ARG A 426 4.27 21.70 26.58
C ARG A 426 4.47 23.17 26.85
N ARG A 427 3.85 23.60 27.94
CA ARG A 427 4.05 24.82 28.69
C ARG A 427 5.53 24.72 28.90
N ASP A 428 6.24 25.35 27.96
CA ASP A 428 7.21 26.38 28.20
C ASP A 428 7.03 26.93 29.61
N SER A 429 7.34 26.07 30.58
CA SER A 429 7.47 26.41 31.97
C SER A 429 8.76 27.17 31.94
N GLY A 430 8.57 28.48 31.74
CA GLY A 430 9.60 29.47 31.71
C GLY A 430 10.53 29.21 32.88
N ILE A 431 11.67 28.62 32.58
CA ILE A 431 12.88 28.91 33.33
C ILE A 431 13.21 30.35 32.93
N GLY A 432 12.58 31.28 33.65
CA GLY A 432 12.99 32.66 33.70
C GLY A 432 14.41 32.70 34.25
N ARG A 433 15.39 32.56 33.36
CA ARG A 433 16.76 32.97 33.67
C ARG A 433 16.77 34.48 33.72
N HIS A 434 17.10 34.96 34.92
CA HIS A 434 17.77 36.22 35.22
C HIS A 434 18.21 37.04 34.00
N GLY A 435 17.67 38.24 33.93
CA GLY A 435 18.14 39.28 33.04
C GLY A 435 19.55 39.76 33.37
N SER A 436 20.17 40.29 32.32
CA SER A 436 21.20 41.33 32.31
C SER A 436 22.58 40.98 32.89
N MET A 437 23.56 40.76 32.00
CA MET A 437 24.29 41.88 31.38
C MET A 437 25.41 41.42 30.42
N ARG A 438 25.51 42.19 29.31
CA ARG A 438 26.71 42.60 28.56
C ARG A 438 27.50 41.56 27.73
N GLY A 439 27.62 41.89 26.44
CA GLY A 439 28.74 41.45 25.58
C GLY A 439 28.30 41.11 24.17
N SER A 440 28.01 42.08 23.30
CA SER A 440 28.90 42.44 22.19
C SER A 440 29.57 41.25 21.47
N ARG A 441 29.06 40.88 20.29
CA ARG A 441 29.74 41.01 18.97
C ARG A 441 29.19 40.04 17.91
N SER A 442 28.94 40.61 16.74
CA SER A 442 29.45 40.13 15.44
C SER A 442 28.72 39.01 14.68
N ARG A 443 28.02 39.47 13.63
CA ARG A 443 28.11 39.08 12.20
C ARG A 443 27.56 37.73 11.72
N ARG A 444 26.76 37.89 10.64
CA ARG A 444 26.67 37.08 9.41
C ARG A 444 25.86 35.78 9.50
N SER A 445 24.67 35.76 8.91
CA SER A 445 24.43 35.46 7.48
C SER A 445 22.95 35.09 7.25
N ALA A 446 22.49 35.39 6.05
CA ALA A 446 21.17 35.12 5.53
C ALA A 446 20.97 33.65 5.11
N SER A 447 19.74 33.14 5.24
CA SER A 447 19.14 32.14 4.35
C SER A 447 17.65 31.95 4.71
N VAL A 448 16.73 32.61 3.99
CA VAL A 448 15.76 32.03 3.03
C VAL A 448 15.22 30.62 3.33
N ALA A 449 13.89 30.58 3.52
CA ALA A 449 12.93 29.52 3.19
C ALA A 449 13.08 28.14 3.85
N SER A 450 12.47 27.99 5.04
CA SER A 450 12.03 26.68 5.55
C SER A 450 10.76 26.22 4.84
N GLY A 451 10.94 25.47 3.75
CA GLY A 451 9.87 24.67 3.15
C GLY A 451 9.54 23.49 4.06
N ARG A 452 8.40 23.54 4.75
CA ARG A 452 7.78 22.36 5.39
C ARG A 452 7.40 21.38 4.28
N ARG A 453 8.11 20.26 4.14
CA ARG A 453 7.67 19.13 3.30
C ARG A 453 7.41 17.91 4.15
N ARG A 454 6.25 17.32 3.82
CA ARG A 454 5.51 16.26 4.50
C ARG A 454 6.35 15.00 4.63
N ARG A 455 6.28 14.38 5.81
CA ARG A 455 6.70 12.99 6.06
C ARG A 455 5.48 12.10 5.80
N SER A 456 5.58 11.14 4.89
CA SER A 456 4.68 9.99 4.82
C SER A 456 5.43 8.76 5.29
N LEU A 457 5.11 8.27 6.48
CA LEU A 457 5.48 6.94 6.97
C LEU A 457 4.18 6.12 6.97
N GLY A 458 4.05 5.23 5.98
CA GLY A 458 2.93 4.31 5.80
C GLY A 458 3.09 3.02 6.60
N GLY A 459 3.36 3.13 7.90
CA GLY A 459 3.32 1.99 8.82
C GLY A 459 2.22 2.24 9.85
N SER A 460 1.04 1.63 9.66
CA SER A 460 0.03 1.59 10.72
C SER A 460 0.60 0.78 11.89
N TYR A 461 0.89 1.45 13.00
CA TYR A 461 1.39 0.79 14.19
C TYR A 461 0.23 0.16 14.94
N GLU A 462 0.04 -1.15 14.79
CA GLU A 462 -0.87 -1.91 15.64
C GLU A 462 -0.17 -2.19 16.98
N ARG A 463 -0.67 -1.62 18.08
CA ARG A 463 -0.19 -1.93 19.42
C ARG A 463 -1.36 -2.12 20.38
N GLU A 464 -1.23 -3.14 21.23
CA GLU A 464 -2.10 -3.34 22.37
C GLU A 464 -1.65 -2.40 23.51
N ILE A 465 -2.56 -1.56 23.99
CA ILE A 465 -2.32 -0.58 25.06
C ILE A 465 -3.22 -0.84 26.26
N ASP A 466 -2.76 -0.46 27.44
CA ASP A 466 -3.59 -0.51 28.64
C ASP A 466 -4.66 0.60 28.56
N VAL A 467 -5.92 0.22 28.82
CA VAL A 467 -7.01 1.17 28.99
C VAL A 467 -6.82 1.82 30.34
N PHE A 468 -6.16 2.97 30.37
CA PHE A 468 -6.27 3.84 31.52
C PHE A 468 -7.74 4.23 31.68
N ASP A 469 -8.27 4.11 32.90
CA ASP A 469 -9.61 4.58 33.27
C ASP A 469 -9.73 6.05 32.88
N MET A 470 -10.22 6.33 31.66
CA MET A 470 -10.69 7.64 31.24
C MET A 470 -11.96 7.88 32.04
N ARG A 471 -11.80 8.28 33.30
CA ARG A 471 -12.86 8.89 34.09
C ARG A 471 -13.41 10.03 33.24
N SER A 472 -14.63 9.80 32.77
CA SER A 472 -15.54 10.74 32.13
C SER A 472 -15.24 12.18 32.56
N SER A 473 -14.47 12.90 31.75
CA SER A 473 -14.33 14.34 31.89
C SER A 473 -15.58 14.98 31.27
N ARG A 474 -16.74 14.71 31.87
CA ARG A 474 -17.94 15.51 31.65
C ARG A 474 -17.80 16.79 32.47
N ARG A 475 -17.53 17.90 31.78
CA ARG A 475 -18.17 19.19 32.03
C ARG A 475 -18.47 19.86 30.71
#